data_AF-A0A0Q6TV64-F1
#
_entry.id   AF-A0A0Q6TV64-F1
#
_cell.length_a   1.000
_cell.length_b   1.000
_cell.length_c   1.000
_cell.angle_alpha   90.00
_cell.angle_beta   90.00
_cell.angle_gamma   90.00
#
_symmetry.space_group_name_H-M   'P 1'
#
loop_
_entity.id
_entity.type
_entity.pdbx_description
1 polymer ?
#
loop_
_entity_poly.entity_id
_entity_poly.type
_entity_poly.pdbx_seq_one_letter_code
_entity_poly.pdbx_strand_id
1 'polypeptide(L)'
;MKRLLIPALAPLLLLAACEQKAAAPAAPAAPIETRTVATTVAPAAAEHTAAGFQHDPAVNLEGYYFTETTVQAGNWKLVDLSIRDQAAFGTWEAGHLMDPGGPIFLSFEDVTSPTAENELGQTYHKVNFRLEPGGYRVDGKQVLFHAKDPRLGDVVLELRPDLAAYKAARAAGPNGGPLRIVFTGSLQVGAERIRNISFLYHPGE
;
A
#
# COMPACT_ATOMS: atom_id res chain seq x y z
N MET A 1 13.57 55.01 17.69
CA MET A 1 15.01 54.68 17.79
C MET A 1 15.19 53.33 17.09
N LYS A 2 15.92 53.09 15.99
CA LYS A 2 17.12 53.70 15.37
C LYS A 2 18.46 53.11 15.87
N ARG A 3 18.86 51.97 15.28
CA ARG A 3 20.19 51.29 15.17
C ARG A 3 19.95 49.99 14.37
N LEU A 4 20.50 49.64 13.19
CA LEU A 4 21.63 50.15 12.36
C LEU A 4 23.00 50.04 13.08
N LEU A 5 24.13 49.50 12.56
CA LEU A 5 24.61 48.82 11.30
C LEU A 5 25.82 47.89 11.72
N ILE A 6 26.53 47.03 10.97
CA ILE A 6 26.59 46.46 9.59
C ILE A 6 27.39 45.10 9.67
N PRO A 7 27.37 44.17 8.67
CA PRO A 7 28.18 42.93 8.68
C PRO A 7 29.59 43.05 8.03
N ALA A 8 30.37 41.96 8.06
CA ALA A 8 31.53 41.71 7.19
C ALA A 8 31.30 40.36 6.45
N LEU A 9 31.68 40.10 5.18
CA LEU A 9 32.92 40.35 4.40
C LEU A 9 34.16 39.64 4.99
N ALA A 10 35.03 38.98 4.22
CA ALA A 10 35.13 38.80 2.76
C ALA A 10 35.74 37.40 2.40
N PRO A 11 35.74 36.96 1.13
CA PRO A 11 36.20 35.62 0.72
C PRO A 11 37.64 35.61 0.18
N LEU A 12 38.18 34.41 -0.11
CA LEU A 12 39.33 34.25 -1.01
C LEU A 12 39.32 32.88 -1.73
N LEU A 13 39.64 32.91 -3.02
CA LEU A 13 39.88 31.74 -3.88
C LEU A 13 41.38 31.42 -3.90
N LEU A 14 41.76 30.21 -4.34
CA LEU A 14 42.78 30.02 -5.39
C LEU A 14 42.79 28.57 -5.93
N LEU A 15 43.44 28.38 -7.08
CA LEU A 15 43.41 27.16 -7.89
C LEU A 15 44.78 26.45 -7.95
N ALA A 16 44.75 25.23 -8.48
CA ALA A 16 45.87 24.28 -8.52
C ALA A 16 47.12 24.77 -9.27
N ALA A 17 48.28 24.25 -8.84
CA ALA A 17 49.46 24.09 -9.68
C ALA A 17 50.23 22.81 -9.29
N CYS A 18 50.66 22.06 -10.31
CA CYS A 18 51.37 20.79 -10.21
C CYS A 18 52.80 20.92 -9.68
N GLU A 19 53.33 19.84 -9.09
CA GLU A 19 54.76 19.51 -9.23
C GLU A 19 54.88 18.06 -9.72
N GLN A 20 55.74 17.82 -10.72
CA GLN A 20 55.71 16.57 -11.50
C GLN A 20 57.14 16.08 -11.77
N LYS A 21 57.51 14.93 -11.20
CA LYS A 21 58.87 14.40 -11.29
C LYS A 21 58.99 13.27 -12.33
N ALA A 22 59.80 13.56 -13.37
CA ALA A 22 60.49 12.71 -14.35
C ALA A 22 60.02 11.24 -14.58
N ALA A 23 59.92 10.84 -15.86
CA ALA A 23 59.35 9.57 -16.30
C ALA A 23 60.36 8.52 -16.80
N ALA A 24 59.92 7.25 -16.75
CA ALA A 24 60.33 6.13 -17.62
C ALA A 24 61.76 5.55 -17.37
N PRO A 25 62.08 4.28 -17.74
CA PRO A 25 61.53 3.51 -18.88
C PRO A 25 60.91 2.13 -18.59
N ALA A 26 60.29 1.58 -19.64
CA ALA A 26 59.93 0.17 -19.90
C ALA A 26 58.87 -0.52 -19.02
N ALA A 27 57.79 -0.97 -19.69
CA ALA A 27 56.91 -2.05 -19.22
C ALA A 27 57.36 -3.39 -19.85
N PRO A 28 56.94 -4.55 -19.32
CA PRO A 28 55.64 -5.09 -19.73
C PRO A 28 54.79 -5.79 -18.65
N ALA A 29 53.47 -5.59 -18.78
CA ALA A 29 52.34 -6.50 -18.48
C ALA A 29 52.21 -7.28 -17.14
N ALA A 30 51.19 -6.87 -16.37
CA ALA A 30 50.34 -7.69 -15.46
C ALA A 30 51.01 -8.24 -14.17
N PRO A 31 50.26 -8.53 -13.07
CA PRO A 31 48.88 -9.08 -13.02
C PRO A 31 47.74 -8.06 -12.97
N ILE A 32 46.51 -8.56 -13.06
CA ILE A 32 45.27 -7.81 -12.78
C ILE A 32 44.94 -8.00 -11.30
N GLU A 33 45.01 -6.96 -10.48
CA GLU A 33 44.38 -6.98 -9.16
C GLU A 33 42.88 -6.77 -9.30
N THR A 34 42.10 -7.77 -8.86
CA THR A 34 40.63 -7.74 -8.91
C THR A 34 40.11 -6.65 -7.99
N ARG A 35 39.76 -5.49 -8.55
CA ARG A 35 39.10 -4.40 -7.81
C ARG A 35 37.70 -4.86 -7.40
N THR A 36 37.58 -5.42 -6.20
CA THR A 36 36.31 -5.74 -5.56
C THR A 36 35.45 -4.48 -5.46
N VAL A 37 34.44 -4.38 -6.31
CA VAL A 37 33.43 -3.33 -6.20
C VAL A 37 32.62 -3.62 -4.95
N ALA A 38 32.70 -2.73 -3.96
CA ALA A 38 31.82 -2.80 -2.80
C ALA A 38 30.38 -2.56 -3.27
N THR A 39 29.58 -3.61 -3.34
CA THR A 39 28.16 -3.52 -3.69
C THR A 39 27.45 -2.67 -2.63
N THR A 40 27.05 -1.46 -3.01
CA THR A 40 26.18 -0.62 -2.18
C THR A 40 24.87 -1.38 -1.96
N VAL A 41 24.68 -1.91 -0.75
CA VAL A 41 23.44 -2.60 -0.38
C VAL A 41 22.32 -1.56 -0.36
N ALA A 42 21.49 -1.58 -1.40
CA ALA A 42 20.24 -0.82 -1.41
C ALA A 42 19.38 -1.27 -0.22
N PRO A 43 18.65 -0.35 0.45
CA PRO A 43 17.77 -0.74 1.54
C PRO A 43 16.72 -1.72 1.04
N ALA A 44 16.52 -2.81 1.76
CA ALA A 44 15.52 -3.82 1.41
C ALA A 44 14.11 -3.21 1.53
N ALA A 45 13.56 -2.77 0.40
CA ALA A 45 12.12 -2.64 0.24
C ALA A 45 11.52 -4.04 0.45
N ALA A 46 10.67 -4.18 1.46
CA ALA A 46 10.34 -5.49 2.02
C ALA A 46 9.63 -6.40 1.00
N GLU A 47 9.96 -7.70 1.04
CA GLU A 47 9.42 -8.76 0.17
C GLU A 47 7.96 -9.10 0.52
N HIS A 48 7.06 -8.12 0.36
CA HIS A 48 5.64 -8.20 0.73
C HIS A 48 4.70 -8.08 -0.50
N THR A 49 5.23 -8.26 -1.72
CA THR A 49 4.42 -8.52 -2.92
C THR A 49 3.91 -9.97 -2.90
N ALA A 50 2.59 -10.15 -2.86
CA ALA A 50 1.99 -11.47 -3.04
C ALA A 50 2.25 -11.96 -4.48
N ALA A 51 3.06 -13.02 -4.63
CA ALA A 51 3.39 -13.58 -5.94
C ALA A 51 2.19 -14.35 -6.53
N GLY A 52 1.30 -13.64 -7.23
CA GLY A 52 0.09 -14.16 -7.86
C GLY A 52 -1.18 -14.02 -7.00
N PHE A 53 -2.15 -14.88 -7.27
CA PHE A 53 -3.44 -14.98 -6.59
C PHE A 53 -3.47 -16.28 -5.77
N GLN A 54 -3.74 -16.20 -4.46
CA GLN A 54 -3.75 -17.36 -3.56
C GLN A 54 -4.77 -17.18 -2.43
N HIS A 55 -5.65 -18.17 -2.21
CA HIS A 55 -6.50 -18.26 -1.03
C HIS A 55 -6.37 -19.61 -0.30
N ASP A 56 -6.70 -19.62 0.99
CA ASP A 56 -6.92 -20.84 1.77
C ASP A 56 -8.42 -21.20 1.74
N PRO A 57 -8.84 -22.27 1.04
CA PRO A 57 -10.25 -22.63 0.90
C PRO A 57 -10.91 -23.10 2.22
N ALA A 58 -10.14 -23.26 3.31
CA ALA A 58 -10.69 -23.48 4.65
C ALA A 58 -11.03 -22.18 5.39
N VAL A 59 -10.72 -21.00 4.82
CA VAL A 59 -10.82 -19.69 5.46
C VAL A 59 -11.79 -18.79 4.70
N ASN A 60 -13.08 -18.92 5.04
CA ASN A 60 -14.08 -17.92 4.64
C ASN A 60 -13.86 -16.62 5.44
N LEU A 61 -13.59 -15.53 4.72
CA LEU A 61 -13.52 -14.14 5.18
C LEU A 61 -14.41 -13.23 4.32
N GLU A 62 -15.51 -13.77 3.79
CA GLU A 62 -16.52 -13.08 2.99
C GLU A 62 -17.19 -11.94 3.78
N GLY A 63 -17.37 -10.79 3.14
CA GLY A 63 -18.10 -9.63 3.68
C GLY A 63 -17.58 -8.28 3.22
N TYR A 64 -18.22 -7.23 3.74
CA TYR A 64 -17.78 -5.84 3.60
C TYR A 64 -17.07 -5.38 4.87
N TYR A 65 -16.03 -4.58 4.71
CA TYR A 65 -15.16 -4.17 5.82
C TYR A 65 -14.88 -2.68 5.76
N PHE A 66 -15.37 -1.95 6.75
CA PHE A 66 -15.19 -0.50 6.88
C PHE A 66 -14.10 -0.18 7.89
N THR A 67 -13.33 0.88 7.68
CA THR A 67 -12.28 1.28 8.63
C THR A 67 -12.88 1.97 9.86
N GLU A 68 -12.33 1.67 11.04
CA GLU A 68 -12.74 2.29 12.32
C GLU A 68 -12.48 3.80 12.35
N THR A 69 -11.47 4.25 11.60
CA THR A 69 -11.07 5.66 11.44
C THR A 69 -10.90 5.98 9.95
N THR A 70 -10.94 7.26 9.58
CA THR A 70 -10.70 7.69 8.19
C THR A 70 -9.31 7.28 7.72
N VAL A 71 -9.25 6.43 6.69
CA VAL A 71 -8.02 6.06 5.98
C VAL A 71 -8.03 6.77 4.63
N GLN A 72 -7.09 7.69 4.42
CA GLN A 72 -7.04 8.56 3.25
C GLN A 72 -5.59 8.88 2.89
N ALA A 73 -5.29 8.94 1.58
CA ALA A 73 -4.01 9.38 1.05
C ALA A 73 -4.22 10.45 -0.03
N GLY A 74 -3.69 11.65 0.18
CA GLY A 74 -4.04 12.82 -0.63
C GLY A 74 -5.55 13.06 -0.67
N ASN A 75 -6.14 13.07 -1.87
CA ASN A 75 -7.60 13.19 -2.07
C ASN A 75 -8.37 11.87 -1.87
N TRP A 76 -7.69 10.72 -1.91
CA TRP A 76 -8.33 9.42 -2.02
C TRP A 76 -8.58 8.80 -0.66
N LYS A 77 -9.85 8.75 -0.26
CA LYS A 77 -10.30 8.06 0.96
C LYS A 77 -10.67 6.63 0.62
N LEU A 78 -10.19 5.67 1.42
CA LEU A 78 -10.68 4.29 1.39
C LEU A 78 -12.11 4.26 1.95
N VAL A 79 -13.04 3.71 1.19
CA VAL A 79 -14.44 3.54 1.59
C VAL A 79 -14.62 2.17 2.25
N ASP A 80 -14.25 1.10 1.56
CA ASP A 80 -14.34 -0.28 2.07
C ASP A 80 -13.24 -1.18 1.51
N LEU A 81 -13.00 -2.27 2.24
CA LEU A 81 -12.45 -3.52 1.71
C LEU A 81 -13.64 -4.48 1.51
N SER A 82 -13.75 -5.06 0.32
CA SER A 82 -14.72 -6.11 0.00
C SER A 82 -14.03 -7.44 -0.24
N ILE A 83 -14.58 -8.52 0.32
CA ILE A 83 -14.14 -9.91 0.08
C ILE A 83 -15.37 -10.75 -0.28
N ARG A 84 -15.31 -11.45 -1.43
CA ARG A 84 -16.39 -12.30 -1.94
C ARG A 84 -16.33 -13.73 -1.36
N ASP A 85 -17.27 -14.57 -1.78
CA ASP A 85 -17.30 -16.00 -1.47
C ASP A 85 -16.09 -16.78 -2.05
N GLN A 86 -15.95 -18.04 -1.65
CA GLN A 86 -14.86 -18.92 -2.09
C GLN A 86 -14.97 -19.33 -3.58
N ALA A 87 -16.16 -19.28 -4.18
CA ALA A 87 -16.33 -19.60 -5.60
C ALA A 87 -15.73 -18.48 -6.47
N ALA A 88 -15.90 -17.21 -6.07
CA ALA A 88 -15.26 -16.07 -6.71
C ALA A 88 -13.72 -16.18 -6.70
N PHE A 89 -13.11 -16.60 -5.58
CA PHE A 89 -11.67 -16.85 -5.50
C PHE A 89 -11.23 -17.91 -6.52
N GLY A 90 -11.86 -19.10 -6.51
CA GLY A 90 -11.54 -20.16 -7.47
C GLY A 90 -11.79 -19.78 -8.93
N THR A 91 -12.84 -19.00 -9.23
CA THR A 91 -13.12 -18.48 -10.57
C THR A 91 -12.03 -17.53 -11.06
N TRP A 92 -11.58 -16.61 -10.21
CA TRP A 92 -10.53 -15.64 -10.53
C TRP A 92 -9.15 -16.30 -10.68
N GLU A 93 -8.80 -17.23 -9.79
CA GLU A 93 -7.53 -17.98 -9.86
C GLU A 93 -7.46 -18.90 -11.09
N ALA A 94 -8.59 -19.35 -11.61
CA ALA A 94 -8.69 -20.03 -12.92
C ALA A 94 -8.52 -19.09 -14.13
N GLY A 95 -8.36 -17.78 -13.91
CA GLY A 95 -8.16 -16.78 -14.96
C GLY A 95 -9.46 -16.30 -15.64
N HIS A 96 -10.62 -16.52 -15.02
CA HIS A 96 -11.89 -16.04 -15.56
C HIS A 96 -12.19 -14.61 -15.09
N LEU A 97 -12.61 -13.76 -16.03
CA LEU A 97 -13.06 -12.40 -15.73
C LEU A 97 -14.39 -12.44 -14.97
N MET A 98 -14.54 -11.54 -13.99
CA MET A 98 -15.71 -11.43 -13.14
C MET A 98 -16.30 -10.01 -13.17
N ASP A 99 -17.62 -9.92 -13.31
CA ASP A 99 -18.38 -8.69 -13.16
C ASP A 99 -18.99 -8.66 -11.74
N PRO A 100 -18.99 -7.53 -11.00
CA PRO A 100 -18.30 -6.26 -11.23
C PRO A 100 -16.97 -6.18 -10.47
N GLY A 101 -15.97 -6.97 -10.89
CA GLY A 101 -14.64 -7.04 -10.27
C GLY A 101 -14.27 -8.40 -9.68
N GLY A 102 -13.06 -8.50 -9.14
CA GLY A 102 -12.47 -9.71 -8.57
C GLY A 102 -12.97 -10.08 -7.16
N PRO A 103 -12.37 -11.12 -6.55
CA PRO A 103 -12.84 -11.70 -5.29
C PRO A 103 -12.42 -10.91 -4.05
N ILE A 104 -11.46 -10.00 -4.18
CA ILE A 104 -11.05 -9.04 -3.15
C ILE A 104 -10.69 -7.72 -3.83
N PHE A 105 -11.29 -6.61 -3.40
CA PHE A 105 -11.05 -5.28 -3.95
C PHE A 105 -11.18 -4.19 -2.88
N LEU A 106 -10.65 -3.00 -3.17
CA LEU A 106 -10.73 -1.82 -2.30
C LEU A 106 -11.52 -0.71 -3.01
N SER A 107 -12.56 -0.17 -2.39
CA SER A 107 -13.28 0.99 -2.95
C SER A 107 -12.65 2.30 -2.48
N PHE A 108 -12.36 3.22 -3.39
CA PHE A 108 -11.82 4.55 -3.09
C PHE A 108 -12.70 5.66 -3.66
N GLU A 109 -12.77 6.80 -2.99
CA GLU A 109 -13.41 8.02 -3.50
C GLU A 109 -12.54 9.27 -3.34
N ASP A 110 -12.65 10.20 -4.30
CA ASP A 110 -12.00 11.51 -4.24
C ASP A 110 -12.89 12.47 -3.44
N VAL A 111 -12.45 12.79 -2.21
CA VAL A 111 -13.21 13.65 -1.27
C VAL A 111 -13.30 15.12 -1.70
N THR A 112 -12.59 15.51 -2.75
CA THR A 112 -12.70 16.85 -3.36
C THR A 112 -13.67 16.88 -4.55
N SER A 113 -14.10 15.72 -5.04
CA SER A 113 -15.05 15.63 -6.16
C SER A 113 -16.48 15.95 -5.74
N PRO A 114 -17.35 16.45 -6.65
CA PRO A 114 -18.73 16.79 -6.32
C PRO A 114 -19.52 15.58 -5.83
N THR A 115 -20.40 15.77 -4.85
CA THR A 115 -21.23 14.70 -4.30
C THR A 115 -22.55 14.50 -5.07
N ALA A 116 -23.20 13.38 -4.81
CA ALA A 116 -24.60 13.10 -5.07
C ALA A 116 -25.22 12.39 -3.85
N GLU A 117 -26.55 12.24 -3.87
CA GLU A 117 -27.33 11.44 -2.93
C GLU A 117 -27.88 10.21 -3.68
N ASN A 118 -27.93 9.05 -3.03
CA ASN A 118 -28.55 7.84 -3.60
C ASN A 118 -30.02 7.69 -3.16
N GLU A 119 -30.69 6.63 -3.63
CA GLU A 119 -32.12 6.36 -3.33
C GLU A 119 -32.42 6.14 -1.83
N LEU A 120 -31.39 5.93 -1.00
CA LEU A 120 -31.47 5.76 0.45
C LEU A 120 -31.13 7.06 1.22
N GLY A 121 -30.95 8.19 0.55
CA GLY A 121 -30.57 9.46 1.17
C GLY A 121 -29.10 9.54 1.58
N GLN A 122 -28.23 8.65 1.08
CA GLN A 122 -26.82 8.60 1.45
C GLN A 122 -25.97 9.45 0.49
N THR A 123 -25.21 10.39 1.04
CA THR A 123 -24.25 11.20 0.29
C THR A 123 -23.02 10.38 -0.10
N TYR A 124 -22.64 10.41 -1.39
CA TYR A 124 -21.43 9.79 -1.93
C TYR A 124 -20.68 10.74 -2.88
N HIS A 125 -19.37 10.57 -3.03
CA HIS A 125 -18.58 11.36 -4.00
C HIS A 125 -18.68 10.75 -5.41
N LYS A 126 -18.92 11.60 -6.43
CA LYS A 126 -19.14 11.12 -7.82
C LYS A 126 -17.90 10.55 -8.49
N VAL A 127 -16.70 10.91 -8.04
CA VAL A 127 -15.46 10.28 -8.48
C VAL A 127 -15.08 9.22 -7.45
N ASN A 128 -15.55 7.99 -7.68
CA ASN A 128 -15.19 6.80 -6.93
C ASN A 128 -14.80 5.66 -7.89
N PHE A 129 -14.13 4.62 -7.37
CA PHE A 129 -13.78 3.43 -8.13
C PHE A 129 -13.46 2.24 -7.23
N ARG A 130 -13.48 1.03 -7.80
CA ARG A 130 -12.91 -0.19 -7.20
C ARG A 130 -11.51 -0.42 -7.73
N LEU A 131 -10.58 -0.66 -6.82
CA LEU A 131 -9.21 -1.06 -7.09
C LEU A 131 -9.13 -2.59 -7.10
N GLU A 132 -8.95 -3.14 -8.29
CA GLU A 132 -8.79 -4.58 -8.53
C GLU A 132 -7.39 -5.08 -8.14
N PRO A 133 -7.25 -6.36 -7.75
CA PRO A 133 -5.97 -6.91 -7.31
C PRO A 133 -5.03 -7.18 -8.49
N GLY A 134 -3.79 -6.71 -8.39
CA GLY A 134 -2.65 -7.27 -9.14
C GLY A 134 -2.23 -8.64 -8.59
N GLY A 135 -2.50 -8.89 -7.31
CA GLY A 135 -2.36 -10.19 -6.66
C GLY A 135 -2.70 -10.13 -5.17
N TYR A 136 -2.95 -11.28 -4.57
CA TYR A 136 -3.35 -11.37 -3.17
C TYR A 136 -2.90 -12.67 -2.51
N ARG A 137 -2.91 -12.67 -1.18
CA ARG A 137 -2.90 -13.85 -0.33
C ARG A 137 -4.00 -13.69 0.72
N VAL A 138 -4.95 -14.61 0.78
CA VAL A 138 -6.02 -14.63 1.79
C VAL A 138 -5.92 -15.94 2.57
N ASP A 139 -5.34 -15.89 3.77
CA ASP A 139 -5.22 -17.06 4.65
C ASP A 139 -5.56 -16.73 6.11
N GLY A 140 -5.66 -17.75 6.96
CA GLY A 140 -6.08 -17.61 8.36
C GLY A 140 -5.11 -16.83 9.27
N LYS A 141 -3.98 -16.33 8.73
CA LYS A 141 -2.97 -15.55 9.45
C LYS A 141 -2.81 -14.14 8.87
N GLN A 142 -3.06 -13.98 7.56
CA GLN A 142 -2.91 -12.70 6.87
C GLN A 142 -3.84 -12.55 5.66
N VAL A 143 -4.31 -11.32 5.45
CA VAL A 143 -4.81 -10.83 4.16
C VAL A 143 -3.76 -9.86 3.62
N LEU A 144 -3.13 -10.24 2.52
CA LEU A 144 -2.26 -9.39 1.71
C LEU A 144 -2.97 -9.09 0.39
N PHE A 145 -3.04 -7.82 0.01
CA PHE A 145 -3.55 -7.37 -1.28
C PHE A 145 -2.53 -6.40 -1.88
N HIS A 146 -2.21 -6.55 -3.16
CA HIS A 146 -1.41 -5.58 -3.89
C HIS A 146 -2.05 -5.23 -5.23
N ALA A 147 -1.91 -3.97 -5.63
CA ALA A 147 -2.39 -3.43 -6.89
C ALA A 147 -1.54 -2.24 -7.33
N LYS A 148 -1.73 -1.76 -8.56
CA LYS A 148 -1.10 -0.55 -9.09
C LYS A 148 -2.10 0.23 -9.92
N ASP A 149 -2.29 1.50 -9.60
CA ASP A 149 -3.27 2.37 -10.25
C ASP A 149 -2.65 3.72 -10.63
N PRO A 150 -2.95 4.32 -11.80
CA PRO A 150 -2.39 5.62 -12.20
C PRO A 150 -2.68 6.79 -11.26
N ARG A 151 -3.72 6.70 -10.41
CA ARG A 151 -4.15 7.74 -9.45
C ARG A 151 -3.52 7.55 -8.07
N LEU A 152 -3.17 6.31 -7.70
CA LEU A 152 -2.69 5.93 -6.37
C LEU A 152 -1.20 5.56 -6.33
N GLY A 153 -0.61 5.18 -7.46
CA GLY A 153 0.67 4.49 -7.51
C GLY A 153 0.55 3.02 -7.13
N ASP A 154 1.58 2.47 -6.48
CA ASP A 154 1.57 1.11 -5.95
C ASP A 154 0.82 1.06 -4.61
N VAL A 155 -0.15 0.14 -4.51
CA VAL A 155 -1.00 -0.02 -3.32
C VAL A 155 -0.74 -1.38 -2.70
N VAL A 156 -0.47 -1.40 -1.39
CA VAL A 156 -0.22 -2.63 -0.63
C VAL A 156 -0.98 -2.57 0.69
N LEU A 157 -1.92 -3.50 0.86
CA LEU A 157 -2.68 -3.68 2.10
C LEU A 157 -2.18 -4.95 2.80
N GLU A 158 -1.83 -4.82 4.08
CA GLU A 158 -1.34 -5.92 4.92
C GLU A 158 -2.17 -5.96 6.20
N LEU A 159 -2.93 -7.04 6.40
CA LEU A 159 -3.88 -7.20 7.51
C LEU A 159 -3.72 -8.55 8.20
N ARG A 160 -3.95 -8.57 9.52
CA ARG A 160 -4.06 -9.78 10.35
C ARG A 160 -5.54 -10.02 10.71
N PRO A 161 -6.14 -11.18 10.36
CA PRO A 161 -7.46 -11.57 10.81
C PRO A 161 -7.52 -11.88 12.31
N ASP A 162 -8.57 -11.42 12.98
CA ASP A 162 -9.09 -12.07 14.18
C ASP A 162 -10.27 -12.97 13.77
N LEU A 163 -9.97 -14.25 13.56
CA LEU A 163 -10.95 -15.26 13.16
C LEU A 163 -12.01 -15.54 14.25
N ALA A 164 -11.77 -15.17 15.52
CA ALA A 164 -12.74 -15.31 16.59
C ALA A 164 -13.71 -14.11 16.59
N ALA A 165 -13.18 -12.89 16.46
CA ALA A 165 -13.99 -11.68 16.30
C ALA A 165 -14.84 -11.72 15.03
N TYR A 166 -14.29 -12.17 13.91
CA TYR A 166 -15.03 -12.34 12.65
C TYR A 166 -16.19 -13.34 12.80
N LYS A 167 -15.94 -14.53 13.35
CA LYS A 167 -17.00 -15.52 13.61
C LYS A 167 -18.07 -14.98 14.55
N ALA A 168 -17.68 -14.24 15.59
CA ALA A 168 -18.61 -13.60 16.52
C ALA A 168 -19.41 -12.44 15.91
N ALA A 169 -18.88 -11.74 14.90
CA ALA A 169 -19.59 -10.70 14.16
C ALA A 169 -20.58 -11.31 13.16
N ARG A 170 -20.12 -12.25 12.32
CA ARG A 170 -20.96 -12.98 11.35
C ARG A 170 -22.11 -13.75 12.02
N ALA A 171 -21.89 -14.30 13.21
CA ALA A 171 -22.92 -14.97 14.00
C ALA A 171 -23.93 -14.02 14.69
N ALA A 172 -23.64 -12.72 14.79
CA ALA A 172 -24.56 -11.73 15.36
C ALA A 172 -25.54 -11.17 14.31
N GLY A 173 -25.12 -11.11 13.04
CA GLY A 173 -25.94 -10.65 11.91
C GLY A 173 -26.19 -9.13 11.88
N PRO A 174 -26.98 -8.63 10.91
CA PRO A 174 -27.12 -7.18 10.65
C PRO A 174 -27.61 -6.34 11.84
N ASN A 175 -28.41 -6.94 12.73
CA ASN A 175 -29.06 -6.25 13.85
C ASN A 175 -28.48 -6.65 15.22
N GLY A 176 -27.31 -7.29 15.27
CA GLY A 176 -26.82 -7.98 16.48
C GLY A 176 -25.45 -7.53 17.00
N GLY A 177 -25.38 -7.31 18.31
CA GLY A 177 -24.14 -7.21 19.07
C GLY A 177 -23.37 -5.89 18.91
N PRO A 178 -22.24 -5.74 19.64
CA PRO A 178 -21.33 -4.62 19.43
C PRO A 178 -20.53 -4.81 18.13
N LEU A 179 -20.18 -3.70 17.47
CA LEU A 179 -19.20 -3.69 16.39
C LEU A 179 -17.87 -4.29 16.88
N ARG A 180 -17.21 -5.05 16.01
CA ARG A 180 -15.96 -5.77 16.33
C ARG A 180 -14.89 -5.45 15.30
N ILE A 181 -13.69 -5.15 15.77
CA ILE A 181 -12.49 -5.14 14.93
C ILE A 181 -12.20 -6.59 14.53
N VAL A 182 -12.08 -6.84 13.23
CA VAL A 182 -11.86 -8.18 12.64
C VAL A 182 -10.58 -8.26 11.83
N PHE A 183 -10.04 -7.11 11.39
CA PHE A 183 -8.68 -7.00 10.86
C PHE A 183 -7.94 -5.84 11.52
N THR A 184 -6.62 -6.00 11.69
CA THR A 184 -5.70 -4.92 12.04
C THR A 184 -4.46 -4.95 11.16
N GLY A 185 -3.87 -3.81 10.81
CA GLY A 185 -2.62 -3.78 10.04
C GLY A 185 -2.22 -2.42 9.46
N SER A 186 -1.90 -2.38 8.17
CA SER A 186 -1.44 -1.17 7.48
C SER A 186 -1.79 -1.15 5.98
N LEU A 187 -2.01 0.04 5.45
CA LEU A 187 -2.20 0.31 4.02
C LEU A 187 -1.07 1.25 3.54
N GLN A 188 -0.49 0.92 2.39
CA GLN A 188 0.37 1.81 1.63
C GLN A 188 -0.35 2.25 0.35
N VAL A 189 -0.27 3.53 0.03
CA VAL A 189 -0.83 4.16 -1.18
C VAL A 189 0.27 5.02 -1.79
N GLY A 190 0.95 4.48 -2.80
CA GLY A 190 2.13 5.11 -3.41
C GLY A 190 3.26 5.27 -2.39
N ALA A 191 3.58 6.53 -2.08
CA ALA A 191 4.60 6.89 -1.08
C ALA A 191 4.05 7.03 0.35
N GLU A 192 2.73 7.13 0.53
CA GLU A 192 2.11 7.28 1.85
C GLU A 192 1.86 5.90 2.49
N ARG A 193 2.17 5.74 3.78
CA ARG A 193 1.95 4.47 4.48
C ARG A 193 1.29 4.66 5.85
N ILE A 194 0.03 4.29 5.89
CA ILE A 194 -0.90 4.42 7.02
C ILE A 194 -0.82 3.12 7.85
N ARG A 195 -0.61 3.25 9.16
CA ARG A 195 -0.38 2.12 10.08
C ARG A 195 -1.41 2.09 11.20
N ASN A 196 -1.57 0.92 11.81
CA ASN A 196 -2.52 0.67 12.89
C ASN A 196 -3.98 0.89 12.46
N ILE A 197 -4.29 0.56 11.20
CA ILE A 197 -5.67 0.62 10.71
C ILE A 197 -6.44 -0.59 11.22
N SER A 198 -7.67 -0.35 11.70
CA SER A 198 -8.63 -1.37 12.13
C SER A 198 -9.78 -1.44 11.12
N PHE A 199 -10.27 -2.64 10.82
CA PHE A 199 -11.51 -2.83 10.06
C PHE A 199 -12.59 -3.49 10.91
N LEU A 200 -13.82 -3.04 10.74
CA LEU A 200 -15.04 -3.59 11.30
C LEU A 200 -15.78 -4.43 10.25
N TYR A 201 -16.28 -5.61 10.63
CA TYR A 201 -17.12 -6.42 9.75
C TYR A 201 -18.51 -5.80 9.59
N HIS A 202 -19.01 -5.79 8.35
CA HIS A 202 -20.39 -5.50 8.02
C HIS A 202 -20.95 -6.64 7.16
N PRO A 203 -22.12 -7.22 7.49
CA PRO A 203 -22.63 -8.42 6.83
C PRO A 203 -23.14 -8.20 5.40
N GLY A 204 -23.26 -6.95 4.96
CA GLY A 204 -24.05 -6.57 3.79
C GLY A 204 -25.52 -6.34 4.16
N GLU A 205 -26.31 -5.97 3.15
CA GLU A 205 -27.78 -5.94 3.20
C GLU A 205 -28.37 -7.30 2.78
#